data_AF-A0A5N7CM31-F1
#
_entry.id   AF-A0A5N7CM31-F1
#
_cell.length_a   1.000
_cell.length_b   1.000
_cell.length_c   1.000
_cell.angle_alpha   90.00
_cell.angle_beta   90.00
_cell.angle_gamma   90.00
#
_symmetry.space_group_name_H-M   'P 1'
#
loop_
_entity.id
_entity.type
_entity.pdbx_description
1 polymer ?
#
loop_
_entity_poly.entity_id
_entity_poly.type
_entity_poly.pdbx_seq_one_letter_code
_entity_poly.pdbx_strand_id
1 'polypeptide(L)'
;MSCYSLHSGKISSNFDADLPCGIQNSSHPHVQCCVKGDYCMSNGICHFYKRSSDQGYYTADCTDPTLQDPACMSRCGAQPGSIIAYDESTGLWACCTYSSDGKANCSNLSEERFPAPAPSKLVTIQYLPPTATPTYAPSTDATSTPLVNSTGSQIGAGAAAGIGVGVGVGAFLLAAAGALFYFRRRRSSHHSVPASQSCTGLMSGVQQPQTDVRYELGKSEPRPQELA
;
A
#
# COMPACT_ATOMS: atom_id res chain seq x y z
N MET A 1 -8.03 27.30 6.58
CA MET A 1 -7.11 26.14 6.56
C MET A 1 -7.57 25.22 5.45
N SER A 2 -6.63 24.61 4.75
CA SER A 2 -6.91 23.78 3.57
C SER A 2 -7.07 22.33 3.98
N CYS A 3 -8.22 21.72 3.68
CA CYS A 3 -8.48 20.30 3.84
C CYS A 3 -8.39 19.57 2.49
N TYR A 4 -7.93 18.33 2.54
CA TYR A 4 -7.68 17.46 1.41
C TYR A 4 -8.34 16.10 1.66
N SER A 5 -9.04 15.62 0.65
CA SER A 5 -9.75 14.34 0.65
C SER A 5 -9.09 13.35 -0.29
N LEU A 6 -9.22 12.05 0.01
CA LEU A 6 -8.78 10.97 -0.87
C LEU A 6 -9.99 10.17 -1.34
N HIS A 7 -10.34 10.29 -2.62
CA HIS A 7 -11.43 9.52 -3.22
C HIS A 7 -11.01 9.00 -4.59
N SER A 8 -11.42 7.77 -4.92
CA SER A 8 -11.03 7.08 -6.15
C SER A 8 -9.51 7.06 -6.38
N GLY A 9 -8.73 6.98 -5.29
CA GLY A 9 -7.27 7.02 -5.30
C GLY A 9 -6.66 8.37 -5.68
N LYS A 10 -7.45 9.46 -5.67
CA LYS A 10 -7.00 10.81 -6.02
C LYS A 10 -7.17 11.75 -4.84
N ILE A 11 -6.15 12.56 -4.61
CA ILE A 11 -6.20 13.63 -3.62
C ILE A 11 -6.86 14.85 -4.25
N SER A 12 -7.89 15.38 -3.62
CA SER A 12 -8.57 16.62 -4.00
C SER A 12 -8.56 17.61 -2.85
N SER A 13 -8.56 18.90 -3.19
CA SER A 13 -8.80 19.95 -2.19
C SER A 13 -10.29 20.12 -1.94
N ASN A 14 -10.67 20.35 -0.69
CA ASN A 14 -12.07 20.47 -0.27
C ASN A 14 -12.29 21.67 0.65
N PHE A 15 -11.72 22.82 0.27
CA PHE A 15 -11.59 24.00 1.13
C PHE A 15 -12.93 24.64 1.51
N ASP A 16 -13.95 24.48 0.67
CA ASP A 16 -15.26 25.08 0.88
C ASP A 16 -16.24 24.14 1.59
N ALA A 17 -16.01 22.82 1.53
CA ALA A 17 -16.89 21.84 2.17
C ALA A 17 -16.44 21.50 3.59
N ASP A 18 -15.14 21.48 3.86
CA ASP A 18 -14.63 20.92 5.11
C ASP A 18 -14.07 21.98 6.07
N LEU A 19 -14.07 21.65 7.35
CA LEU A 19 -13.38 22.38 8.39
C LEU A 19 -12.48 21.44 9.20
N PRO A 20 -11.33 21.94 9.69
CA PRO A 20 -10.44 21.16 10.53
C PRO A 20 -11.07 20.88 11.89
N CYS A 21 -10.89 19.65 12.36
CA CYS A 21 -11.32 19.16 13.66
C CYS A 21 -10.30 19.48 14.76
N GLY A 22 -9.97 20.75 14.90
CA GLY A 22 -8.97 21.20 15.86
C GLY A 22 -8.12 22.35 15.35
N ILE A 23 -7.16 22.75 16.18
CA ILE A 23 -6.20 23.81 15.86
C ILE A 23 -4.84 23.19 15.57
N GLN A 24 -4.33 23.43 14.36
CA GLN A 24 -2.97 23.06 13.98
C GLN A 24 -1.96 23.83 14.85
N ASN A 25 -0.95 23.14 15.36
CA ASN A 25 0.13 23.71 16.15
C ASN A 25 1.45 22.97 15.88
N SER A 26 2.55 23.36 16.51
CA SER A 26 3.85 22.73 16.29
C SER A 26 3.90 21.24 16.67
N SER A 27 3.06 20.79 17.60
CA SER A 27 2.97 19.37 18.00
C SER A 27 1.97 18.58 17.16
N HIS A 28 0.97 19.25 16.59
CA HIS A 28 -0.06 18.68 15.72
C HIS A 28 -0.15 19.55 14.45
N PRO A 29 0.85 19.46 13.55
CA PRO A 29 0.92 20.31 12.36
C PRO A 29 -0.22 20.00 11.40
N HIS A 30 -0.72 18.76 11.42
CA HIS A 30 -1.86 18.31 10.65
C HIS A 30 -2.93 17.77 11.58
N VAL A 31 -4.17 18.11 11.25
CA VAL A 31 -5.38 17.66 11.92
C VAL A 31 -6.37 17.13 10.88
N GLN A 32 -7.22 16.22 11.34
CA GLN A 32 -8.33 15.66 10.58
C GLN A 32 -9.36 16.76 10.22
N CYS A 33 -10.13 16.55 9.15
CA CYS A 33 -11.16 17.46 8.66
C CYS A 33 -12.48 16.71 8.47
N CYS A 34 -13.59 17.39 8.74
CA CYS A 34 -14.94 16.88 8.46
C CYS A 34 -15.75 17.94 7.71
N VAL A 35 -16.80 17.50 7.03
CA VAL A 35 -17.72 18.37 6.29
C VAL A 35 -18.42 19.34 7.24
N LYS A 36 -18.63 20.56 6.77
CA LYS A 36 -19.44 21.58 7.43
C LYS A 36 -20.85 21.05 7.72
N GLY A 37 -21.26 21.15 8.98
CA GLY A 37 -22.52 20.64 9.50
C GLY A 37 -22.41 19.31 10.23
N ASP A 38 -21.23 18.68 10.25
CA ASP A 38 -21.00 17.38 10.85
C ASP A 38 -20.18 17.48 12.15
N TYR A 39 -20.00 16.33 12.80
CA TYR A 39 -19.27 16.18 14.05
C TYR A 39 -17.93 15.48 13.81
N CYS A 40 -16.88 16.06 14.37
CA CYS A 40 -15.58 15.45 14.50
C CYS A 40 -15.63 14.42 15.64
N MET A 41 -15.35 13.17 15.35
CA MET A 41 -15.25 12.10 16.34
C MET A 41 -13.78 11.71 16.53
N SER A 42 -13.50 10.95 17.58
CA SER A 42 -12.21 10.33 17.81
C SER A 42 -11.83 9.37 16.67
N ASN A 43 -10.53 9.07 16.54
CA ASN A 43 -10.00 8.07 15.61
C ASN A 43 -10.17 8.41 14.11
N GLY A 44 -10.18 9.69 13.75
CA GLY A 44 -10.27 10.10 12.34
C GLY A 44 -11.61 9.74 11.69
N ILE A 45 -12.68 9.75 12.49
CA ILE A 45 -14.05 9.47 12.03
C ILE A 45 -14.87 10.74 12.14
N CYS A 46 -15.71 10.98 11.14
CA CYS A 46 -16.70 12.03 11.13
C CYS A 46 -18.10 11.41 11.23
N HIS A 47 -19.02 12.12 11.89
CA HIS A 47 -20.41 11.69 12.02
C HIS A 47 -21.34 12.76 11.46
N PHE A 48 -22.18 12.39 10.49
CA PHE A 48 -23.18 13.27 9.91
C PHE A 48 -24.57 12.92 10.39
N TYR A 49 -25.42 13.95 10.49
CA TYR A 49 -26.84 13.80 10.77
C TYR A 49 -27.63 14.57 9.72
N LYS A 50 -28.38 13.88 8.86
CA LYS A 50 -29.32 14.53 7.93
C LYS A 50 -30.71 14.60 8.57
N ARG A 51 -31.49 15.60 8.14
CA ARG A 51 -32.84 15.87 8.67
C ARG A 51 -33.86 14.73 8.43
N SER A 52 -33.52 13.76 7.59
CA SER A 52 -34.34 12.60 7.18
C SER A 52 -34.00 11.31 7.92
N SER A 53 -33.50 11.38 9.17
CA SER A 53 -32.99 10.21 9.92
C SER A 53 -31.81 9.47 9.27
N ASP A 54 -31.28 9.95 8.14
CA ASP A 54 -30.03 9.45 7.57
C ASP A 54 -28.86 10.00 8.39
N GLN A 55 -28.35 9.16 9.28
CA GLN A 55 -27.12 9.39 10.02
C GLN A 55 -26.10 8.33 9.63
N GLY A 56 -24.82 8.67 9.74
CA GLY A 56 -23.76 7.75 9.38
C GLY A 56 -22.40 8.30 9.66
N TYR A 57 -21.40 7.48 9.34
CA TYR A 57 -20.01 7.77 9.61
C TYR A 57 -19.20 7.76 8.33
N TYR A 58 -18.12 8.54 8.31
CA TYR A 58 -17.15 8.53 7.21
C TYR A 58 -15.74 8.74 7.75
N THR A 59 -14.74 8.32 6.98
CA THR A 59 -13.34 8.62 7.29
C THR A 59 -13.08 10.10 7.09
N ALA A 60 -12.37 10.70 8.05
CA ALA A 60 -12.06 12.11 8.02
C ALA A 60 -11.02 12.43 6.94
N ASP A 61 -11.18 13.60 6.35
CA ASP A 61 -10.20 14.22 5.48
C ASP A 61 -9.04 14.78 6.32
N CYS A 62 -8.06 15.46 5.71
CA CYS A 62 -6.93 15.97 6.46
C CYS A 62 -6.39 17.29 5.95
N THR A 63 -5.73 18.03 6.82
CA THR A 63 -5.04 19.28 6.47
C THR A 63 -3.65 19.06 5.85
N ASP A 64 -3.17 17.82 5.80
CA ASP A 64 -1.95 17.46 5.06
C ASP A 64 -2.26 17.29 3.55
N PRO A 65 -1.62 18.06 2.66
CA PRO A 65 -1.80 17.92 1.21
C PRO A 65 -1.34 16.57 0.65
N THR A 66 -0.51 15.82 1.39
CA THR A 66 0.03 14.52 0.96
C THR A 66 -0.71 13.33 1.57
N LEU A 67 -1.54 13.58 2.60
CA LEU A 67 -2.23 12.58 3.41
C LEU A 67 -1.30 11.47 3.95
N GLN A 68 -0.05 11.82 4.24
CA GLN A 68 0.96 10.92 4.81
C GLN A 68 1.15 11.13 6.31
N ASP A 69 0.69 12.26 6.86
CA ASP A 69 0.74 12.49 8.29
C ASP A 69 -0.08 11.41 9.03
N PRO A 70 0.45 10.81 10.12
CA PRO A 70 -0.25 9.78 10.88
C PRO A 70 -1.62 10.21 11.45
N ALA A 71 -1.87 11.51 11.60
CA ALA A 71 -3.17 12.03 12.00
C ALA A 71 -4.23 11.93 10.88
N CYS A 72 -3.81 11.72 9.63
CA CYS A 72 -4.69 11.65 8.48
C CYS A 72 -5.21 10.23 8.23
N MET A 73 -6.51 10.11 7.97
CA MET A 73 -7.15 8.85 7.66
C MET A 73 -7.20 8.64 6.14
N SER A 74 -6.31 7.82 5.58
CA SER A 74 -6.31 7.47 4.15
C SER A 74 -7.20 6.26 3.83
N ARG A 75 -7.89 5.71 4.84
CA ARG A 75 -8.79 4.56 4.69
C ARG A 75 -9.97 4.88 3.78
N CYS A 76 -10.41 3.89 3.03
CA CYS A 76 -11.48 4.00 2.05
C CYS A 76 -11.18 4.93 0.88
N GLY A 77 -9.92 5.39 0.75
CA GLY A 77 -9.54 6.36 -0.26
C GLY A 77 -9.62 5.85 -1.71
N ALA A 78 -9.62 4.53 -1.90
CA ALA A 78 -9.83 3.90 -3.20
C ALA A 78 -11.31 3.95 -3.66
N GLN A 79 -12.25 4.17 -2.74
CA GLN A 79 -13.66 4.24 -3.04
C GLN A 79 -14.07 5.64 -3.55
N PRO A 80 -15.18 5.76 -4.29
CA PRO A 80 -15.72 7.06 -4.72
C PRO A 80 -16.05 8.03 -3.57
N GLY A 81 -16.22 7.53 -2.35
CA GLY A 81 -16.39 8.33 -1.15
C GLY A 81 -15.88 7.60 0.09
N SER A 82 -16.05 8.22 1.25
CA SER A 82 -15.47 7.78 2.53
C SER A 82 -16.47 7.19 3.51
N ILE A 83 -17.69 6.86 3.09
CA ILE A 83 -18.71 6.34 4.01
C ILE A 83 -18.25 4.99 4.59
N ILE A 84 -18.37 4.85 5.90
CA ILE A 84 -18.00 3.63 6.64
C ILE A 84 -19.15 3.12 7.48
N ALA A 85 -19.10 1.83 7.77
CA ALA A 85 -20.00 1.19 8.71
C ALA A 85 -19.21 0.29 9.67
N TYR A 86 -19.74 0.16 10.88
CA TYR A 86 -19.20 -0.74 11.88
C TYR A 86 -19.82 -2.12 11.72
N ASP A 87 -18.98 -3.13 11.56
CA ASP A 87 -19.39 -4.52 11.50
C ASP A 87 -19.30 -5.12 12.91
N GLU A 88 -20.45 -5.29 13.57
CA GLU A 88 -20.54 -5.84 14.91
C GLU A 88 -20.02 -7.27 15.01
N SER A 89 -20.06 -8.05 13.92
CA SER A 89 -19.60 -9.43 13.92
C SER A 89 -18.08 -9.55 13.99
N THR A 90 -17.36 -8.62 13.35
CA THR A 90 -15.89 -8.58 13.34
C THR A 90 -15.32 -7.59 14.35
N GLY A 91 -16.14 -6.67 14.85
CA GLY A 91 -15.73 -5.59 15.73
C GLY A 91 -14.89 -4.52 15.04
N LEU A 92 -14.94 -4.45 13.70
CA LEU A 92 -14.12 -3.57 12.86
C LEU A 92 -14.99 -2.60 12.05
N TRP A 93 -14.41 -1.47 11.70
CA TRP A 93 -14.99 -0.57 10.70
C TRP A 93 -14.58 -1.03 9.31
N ALA A 94 -15.47 -0.84 8.34
CA ALA A 94 -15.22 -1.14 6.94
C ALA A 94 -15.79 -0.04 6.05
N CYS A 95 -15.22 0.10 4.85
CA CYS A 95 -15.75 1.02 3.85
C CYS A 95 -17.06 0.47 3.27
N CYS A 96 -18.04 1.34 3.08
CA CYS A 96 -19.20 0.96 2.29
C CYS A 96 -18.81 0.83 0.81
N THR A 97 -19.45 -0.10 0.13
CA THR A 97 -19.31 -0.22 -1.32
C THR A 97 -20.17 0.81 -2.02
N TYR A 98 -19.90 1.06 -3.31
CA TYR A 98 -20.66 2.03 -4.09
C TYR A 98 -21.34 1.33 -5.26
N SER A 99 -22.62 1.62 -5.42
CA SER A 99 -23.40 1.16 -6.58
C SER A 99 -23.05 1.98 -7.83
N SER A 100 -23.44 1.50 -9.01
CA SER A 100 -23.16 2.19 -10.27
C SER A 100 -23.80 3.59 -10.38
N ASP A 101 -24.81 3.87 -9.55
CA ASP A 101 -25.44 5.18 -9.41
C ASP A 101 -24.68 6.13 -8.45
N GLY A 102 -23.54 5.71 -7.93
CA GLY A 102 -22.68 6.51 -7.04
C GLY A 102 -23.17 6.55 -5.58
N LYS A 103 -24.20 5.80 -5.21
CA LYS A 103 -24.68 5.74 -3.83
C LYS A 103 -23.88 4.73 -3.01
N ALA A 104 -23.56 5.12 -1.78
CA ALA A 104 -22.97 4.22 -0.81
C ALA A 104 -24.00 3.15 -0.41
N ASN A 105 -23.56 1.89 -0.44
CA ASN A 105 -24.28 0.73 0.03
C ASN A 105 -23.50 0.12 1.20
N CYS A 106 -23.98 0.39 2.42
CA CYS A 106 -23.37 -0.13 3.64
C CYS A 106 -23.92 -1.50 4.07
N SER A 107 -24.86 -2.09 3.30
CA SER A 107 -25.25 -3.49 3.49
C SER A 107 -24.22 -4.45 2.90
N ASN A 108 -23.36 -3.96 1.99
CA ASN A 108 -22.23 -4.68 1.45
C ASN A 108 -20.94 -3.91 1.75
N LEU A 109 -20.13 -4.48 2.63
CA LEU A 109 -18.88 -3.86 3.09
C LEU A 109 -17.71 -4.29 2.21
N SER A 110 -16.74 -3.40 2.05
CA SER A 110 -15.49 -3.74 1.38
C SER A 110 -14.62 -4.66 2.25
N GLU A 111 -13.59 -5.23 1.62
CA GLU A 111 -12.54 -5.98 2.31
C GLU A 111 -11.57 -5.08 3.09
N GLU A 112 -11.59 -3.77 2.83
CA GLU A 112 -10.76 -2.81 3.58
C GLU A 112 -11.39 -2.54 4.94
N ARG A 113 -10.80 -3.14 5.98
CA ARG A 113 -11.26 -3.07 7.36
C ARG A 113 -10.21 -2.47 8.27
N PHE A 114 -10.64 -1.75 9.30
CA PHE A 114 -9.73 -1.12 10.25
C PHE A 114 -10.29 -1.07 11.69
N PRO A 115 -9.41 -1.11 12.70
CA PRO A 115 -9.83 -1.01 14.09
C PRO A 115 -10.07 0.45 14.49
N ALA A 116 -11.19 0.70 15.15
CA ALA A 116 -11.48 1.92 15.90
C ALA A 116 -12.59 1.60 16.93
N PRO A 117 -12.82 2.45 17.95
CA PRO A 117 -13.91 2.22 18.91
C PRO A 117 -15.25 2.04 18.19
N ALA A 118 -16.11 1.19 18.76
CA ALA A 118 -17.48 1.02 18.29
C ALA A 118 -18.23 2.38 18.34
N PRO A 119 -19.30 2.57 17.55
CA PRO A 119 -20.06 3.82 17.52
C PRO A 119 -20.45 4.38 18.90
N SER A 120 -20.89 3.50 19.81
CA SER A 120 -21.27 3.87 21.19
C SER A 120 -20.09 4.29 22.09
N LYS A 121 -18.86 4.11 21.64
CA LYS A 121 -17.60 4.44 22.32
C LYS A 121 -16.80 5.51 21.60
N LEU A 122 -17.27 6.00 20.44
CA LEU A 122 -16.66 7.14 19.79
C LEU A 122 -16.91 8.40 20.61
N VAL A 123 -15.87 9.21 20.73
CA VAL A 123 -15.92 10.45 21.49
C VAL A 123 -16.10 11.60 20.52
N THR A 124 -17.13 12.42 20.74
CA THR A 124 -17.29 13.66 19.98
C THR A 124 -16.26 14.68 20.45
N ILE A 125 -15.45 15.19 19.52
CA ILE A 125 -14.42 16.19 19.77
C ILE A 125 -15.00 17.59 19.59
N GLN A 126 -15.69 17.81 18.46
CA GLN A 126 -16.12 19.13 18.05
C GLN A 126 -17.29 19.04 17.07
N TYR A 127 -18.19 20.02 17.15
CA TYR A 127 -19.18 20.27 16.11
C TYR A 127 -18.67 21.36 15.15
N LEU A 128 -18.83 21.13 13.84
CA LEU A 128 -18.43 22.06 12.78
C LEU A 128 -19.69 22.74 12.20
N PRO A 129 -20.13 23.88 12.74
CA PRO A 129 -21.29 24.57 12.20
C PRO A 129 -21.00 25.09 10.78
N PRO A 130 -22.01 25.13 9.90
CA PRO A 130 -21.82 25.52 8.50
C PRO A 130 -21.48 27.00 8.31
N THR A 131 -21.90 27.87 9.24
CA THR A 131 -21.77 29.33 9.13
C THR A 131 -21.24 30.01 10.40
N ALA A 132 -20.98 29.27 11.47
CA ALA A 132 -20.53 29.82 12.75
C ALA A 132 -19.13 29.33 13.13
N THR A 133 -18.64 29.72 14.30
CA THR A 133 -17.36 29.24 14.83
C THR A 133 -17.51 27.81 15.37
N PRO A 134 -16.59 26.89 15.05
CA PRO A 134 -16.56 25.55 15.63
C PRO A 134 -16.61 25.54 17.15
N THR A 135 -17.39 24.63 17.72
CA THR A 135 -17.57 24.51 19.18
C THR A 135 -17.10 23.14 19.64
N TYR A 136 -16.12 23.13 20.54
CA TYR A 136 -15.62 21.88 21.14
C TYR A 136 -16.67 21.26 22.05
N ALA A 137 -16.75 19.93 22.02
CA ALA A 137 -17.55 19.21 23.00
C ALA A 137 -16.92 19.36 24.40
N PRO A 138 -17.73 19.40 25.47
CA PRO A 138 -17.20 19.37 26.82
C PRO A 138 -16.38 18.09 27.03
N SER A 139 -15.15 18.23 27.53
CA SER A 139 -14.27 17.08 27.81
C SER A 139 -14.91 16.17 28.85
N THR A 140 -15.47 15.06 28.41
CA THR A 140 -15.52 13.83 29.20
C THR A 140 -14.16 13.16 29.05
N ASP A 141 -13.57 12.67 30.14
CA ASP A 141 -12.26 11.98 30.13
C ASP A 141 -12.27 10.83 29.10
N ALA A 142 -11.81 11.15 27.91
CA ALA A 142 -11.67 10.27 26.79
C ALA A 142 -10.18 10.00 26.64
N THR A 143 -9.77 8.78 26.98
CA THR A 143 -8.45 8.30 26.61
C THR A 143 -8.36 8.31 25.09
N SER A 144 -7.73 9.33 24.52
CA SER A 144 -7.21 9.26 23.16
C SER A 144 -6.16 8.16 23.16
N THR A 145 -6.56 6.94 22.82
CA THR A 145 -5.58 5.96 22.39
C THR A 145 -4.92 6.57 21.16
N PRO A 146 -3.59 6.83 21.18
CA PRO A 146 -2.90 6.98 19.91
C PRO A 146 -3.24 5.75 19.07
N LEU A 147 -3.33 5.90 17.76
CA LEU A 147 -3.38 4.77 16.84
C LEU A 147 -2.07 3.98 17.01
N VAL A 148 -1.99 3.18 18.06
CA VAL A 148 -0.96 2.16 18.23
C VAL A 148 -1.42 1.06 17.30
N ASN A 149 -0.66 0.85 16.23
CA ASN A 149 -0.69 -0.40 15.49
C ASN A 149 -0.51 -1.55 16.49
N SER A 150 -1.63 -2.12 16.96
CA SER A 150 -1.62 -3.36 17.70
C SER A 150 -0.93 -4.40 16.82
N THR A 151 0.15 -4.90 17.38
CA THR A 151 1.19 -5.70 16.78
C THR A 151 0.61 -7.09 16.48
N GLY A 152 -0.10 -7.21 15.37
CA GLY A 152 -0.28 -8.47 14.66
C GLY A 152 0.66 -8.43 13.46
N SER A 153 1.75 -9.19 13.53
CA SER A 153 2.84 -9.26 12.54
C SER A 153 2.34 -9.40 11.10
N GLN A 154 2.05 -8.29 10.42
CA GLN A 154 1.90 -8.24 8.97
C GLN A 154 2.62 -7.00 8.46
N ILE A 155 3.67 -7.30 7.71
CA ILE A 155 4.67 -6.38 7.18
C ILE A 155 3.98 -5.45 6.19
N GLY A 156 4.05 -4.14 6.44
CA GLY A 156 3.44 -3.12 5.58
C GLY A 156 4.01 -3.17 4.16
N ALA A 157 3.18 -2.85 3.16
CA ALA A 157 3.53 -2.88 1.73
C ALA A 157 4.80 -2.07 1.39
N GLY A 158 5.16 -1.06 2.19
CA GLY A 158 6.43 -0.33 2.06
C GLY A 158 7.68 -1.09 2.55
N ALA A 159 7.54 -2.01 3.51
CA ALA A 159 8.62 -2.90 3.94
C ALA A 159 8.79 -4.10 2.99
N ALA A 160 7.72 -4.55 2.31
CA ALA A 160 7.79 -5.60 1.30
C ALA A 160 8.66 -5.22 0.09
N ALA A 161 8.73 -3.93 -0.27
CA ALA A 161 9.58 -3.45 -1.37
C ALA A 161 11.08 -3.45 -1.01
N GLY A 162 11.45 -3.30 0.26
CA GLY A 162 12.85 -3.28 0.71
C GLY A 162 13.45 -4.66 1.00
N ILE A 163 12.62 -5.65 1.35
CA ILE A 163 13.06 -7.03 1.66
C ILE A 163 13.19 -7.87 0.37
N GLY A 164 12.77 -7.39 -0.81
CA GLY A 164 12.92 -8.15 -2.06
C GLY A 164 14.35 -8.19 -2.62
N VAL A 165 15.17 -7.16 -2.35
CA VAL A 165 16.46 -6.97 -3.06
C VAL A 165 17.67 -7.35 -2.18
N GLY A 166 17.53 -7.35 -0.85
CA GLY A 166 18.65 -7.60 0.07
C GLY A 166 19.07 -9.07 0.21
N VAL A 167 18.13 -10.02 0.09
CA VAL A 167 18.44 -11.45 0.33
C VAL A 167 19.21 -12.07 -0.84
N GLY A 168 18.99 -11.59 -2.07
CA GLY A 168 19.73 -12.06 -3.24
C GLY A 168 21.22 -11.74 -3.18
N VAL A 169 21.56 -10.49 -2.82
CA VAL A 169 22.97 -10.05 -2.78
C VAL A 169 23.72 -10.67 -1.60
N GLY A 170 23.09 -10.76 -0.42
CA GLY A 170 23.70 -11.34 0.77
C GLY A 170 24.02 -12.83 0.64
N ALA A 171 23.08 -13.63 0.11
CA ALA A 171 23.29 -15.07 -0.09
C ALA A 171 24.34 -15.37 -1.16
N PHE A 172 24.37 -14.60 -2.25
CA PHE A 172 25.38 -14.77 -3.31
C PHE A 172 26.80 -14.45 -2.82
N LEU A 173 26.98 -13.38 -2.02
CA LEU A 173 28.29 -13.03 -1.49
C LEU A 173 28.82 -14.06 -0.49
N LEU A 174 27.96 -14.60 0.39
CA LEU A 174 28.36 -15.64 1.34
C LEU A 174 28.66 -16.97 0.64
N ALA A 175 27.87 -17.36 -0.37
CA ALA A 175 28.13 -18.57 -1.16
C ALA A 175 29.43 -18.45 -1.98
N ALA A 176 29.69 -17.30 -2.61
CA ALA A 176 30.92 -17.05 -3.36
C ALA A 176 32.16 -17.06 -2.46
N ALA A 177 32.08 -16.43 -1.27
CA ALA A 177 33.17 -16.45 -0.30
C ALA A 177 33.44 -17.87 0.23
N GLY A 178 32.39 -18.65 0.53
CA GLY A 178 32.50 -20.03 0.96
C GLY A 178 33.13 -20.94 -0.11
N ALA A 179 32.70 -20.81 -1.36
CA ALA A 179 33.27 -21.55 -2.48
C ALA A 179 34.76 -21.20 -2.72
N LEU A 180 35.11 -19.91 -2.67
CA LEU A 180 36.51 -19.47 -2.81
C LEU A 180 37.39 -20.02 -1.69
N PHE A 181 36.92 -20.02 -0.44
CA PHE A 181 37.69 -20.56 0.68
C PHE A 181 37.88 -22.07 0.57
N TYR A 182 36.85 -22.80 0.14
CA TYR A 182 36.91 -24.24 -0.09
C TYR A 182 37.89 -24.61 -1.21
N PHE A 183 37.86 -23.92 -2.35
CA PHE A 183 38.78 -24.16 -3.47
C PHE A 183 40.23 -23.76 -3.15
N ARG A 184 40.44 -22.69 -2.37
CA ARG A 184 41.79 -22.31 -1.90
C ARG A 184 42.37 -23.36 -0.97
N ARG A 185 41.57 -23.93 -0.08
CA ARG A 185 42.01 -25.01 0.83
C ARG A 185 42.35 -26.29 0.07
N ARG A 186 41.62 -26.61 -1.01
CA ARG A 186 41.88 -27.79 -1.84
C ARG A 186 43.14 -27.67 -2.70
N ARG A 187 43.56 -26.44 -3.04
CA ARG A 187 44.81 -26.19 -3.79
C ARG A 187 46.08 -26.23 -2.96
N SER A 188 45.97 -26.26 -1.62
CA SER A 188 47.13 -26.37 -0.72
C SER A 188 47.59 -27.83 -0.47
N SER A 189 47.04 -28.81 -1.21
CA SER A 189 47.41 -30.23 -1.05
C SER A 189 47.92 -30.90 -2.33
N HIS A 190 48.39 -30.16 -3.33
CA HIS A 190 49.13 -30.76 -4.45
C HIS A 190 50.55 -30.22 -4.51
N HIS A 191 51.42 -30.87 -3.73
CA HIS A 191 52.87 -30.86 -3.94
C HIS A 191 53.28 -32.19 -4.61
N SER A 192 53.93 -32.07 -5.78
CA SER A 192 54.92 -32.98 -6.42
C SER A 192 54.40 -34.27 -7.13
N VAL A 193 54.34 -34.44 -8.48
CA VAL A 193 55.37 -34.56 -9.58
C VAL A 193 55.93 -36.02 -9.71
N PRO A 194 56.34 -36.64 -10.88
CA PRO A 194 55.95 -36.63 -12.34
C PRO A 194 55.95 -38.06 -13.02
N ALA A 195 56.07 -38.11 -14.38
CA ALA A 195 56.43 -39.24 -15.29
C ALA A 195 55.24 -40.12 -15.81
N SER A 196 55.12 -40.58 -17.06
CA SER A 196 55.97 -40.65 -18.28
C SER A 196 55.15 -41.23 -19.46
N GLN A 197 55.56 -40.94 -20.72
CA GLN A 197 55.44 -41.78 -21.95
C GLN A 197 54.03 -42.04 -22.53
N SER A 198 53.78 -42.27 -23.83
CA SER A 198 54.51 -42.21 -25.11
C SER A 198 53.46 -42.39 -26.23
N CYS A 199 53.84 -42.12 -27.47
CA CYS A 199 53.02 -42.02 -28.69
C CYS A 199 52.55 -43.35 -29.33
N THR A 200 51.66 -43.19 -30.32
CA THR A 200 51.43 -43.93 -31.60
C THR A 200 50.38 -45.05 -31.74
N GLY A 201 49.57 -44.92 -32.82
CA GLY A 201 48.86 -45.96 -33.59
C GLY A 201 47.53 -46.45 -33.00
N LEU A 202 46.43 -46.75 -33.71
CA LEU A 202 46.17 -47.05 -35.13
C LEU A 202 44.63 -46.91 -35.38
N MET A 203 44.26 -46.77 -36.65
CA MET A 203 42.95 -46.49 -37.27
C MET A 203 41.79 -47.49 -37.06
N SER A 204 40.62 -47.03 -37.51
CA SER A 204 39.37 -47.69 -37.96
C SER A 204 38.17 -47.55 -37.02
N GLY A 205 37.06 -46.90 -37.38
CA GLY A 205 36.68 -46.24 -38.63
C GLY A 205 35.19 -45.84 -38.58
N VAL A 206 34.82 -44.81 -39.38
CA VAL A 206 33.56 -44.68 -40.15
C VAL A 206 32.25 -44.55 -39.31
N GLN A 207 31.37 -43.54 -39.41
CA GLN A 207 31.03 -42.51 -40.40
C GLN A 207 30.12 -41.44 -39.73
N GLN A 208 30.27 -40.18 -40.15
CA GLN A 208 29.41 -38.98 -39.96
C GLN A 208 28.02 -39.16 -40.67
N PRO A 209 26.99 -38.24 -40.63
CA PRO A 209 27.13 -36.80 -40.39
C PRO A 209 26.04 -35.98 -39.65
N GLN A 210 26.49 -34.75 -39.36
CA GLN A 210 25.82 -33.56 -38.80
C GLN A 210 24.61 -33.07 -39.60
N THR A 211 23.72 -32.34 -38.91
CA THR A 211 23.16 -31.08 -39.44
C THR A 211 23.07 -30.03 -38.33
N ASP A 212 23.93 -29.02 -38.42
CA ASP A 212 23.88 -27.76 -37.69
C ASP A 212 23.12 -26.75 -38.58
N VAL A 213 22.03 -26.17 -38.08
CA VAL A 213 21.22 -25.19 -38.82
C VAL A 213 21.48 -23.80 -38.24
N ARG A 214 22.31 -23.05 -38.97
CA ARG A 214 22.61 -21.64 -38.77
C ARG A 214 21.53 -20.78 -39.45
N TYR A 215 20.86 -19.92 -38.70
CA TYR A 215 19.93 -18.92 -39.23
C TYR A 215 20.70 -17.63 -39.52
N GLU A 216 20.77 -17.23 -40.80
CA GLU A 216 21.29 -15.93 -41.24
C GLU A 216 20.14 -14.92 -41.36
N LEU A 217 20.45 -13.69 -40.94
CA LEU A 217 19.59 -12.53 -40.77
C LEU A 217 19.76 -11.61 -41.98
N GLY A 218 18.71 -11.34 -42.77
CA GLY A 218 18.87 -10.37 -43.87
C GLY A 218 17.76 -10.25 -44.92
N LYS A 219 16.67 -9.58 -44.53
CA LYS A 219 15.86 -8.59 -45.28
C LYS A 219 15.92 -8.57 -46.82
N SER A 220 14.76 -8.66 -47.49
CA SER A 220 14.16 -7.55 -48.27
C SER A 220 12.82 -7.97 -48.89
N GLU A 221 11.83 -7.09 -48.75
CA GLU A 221 10.52 -7.17 -49.39
C GLU A 221 10.59 -6.58 -50.79
N PRO A 222 9.80 -7.12 -51.73
CA PRO A 222 8.95 -6.24 -52.52
C PRO A 222 7.51 -6.78 -52.72
N ARG A 223 6.54 -5.92 -52.42
CA ARG A 223 5.17 -5.91 -52.97
C ARG A 223 5.20 -5.44 -54.44
N PRO A 224 4.06 -5.36 -55.16
CA PRO A 224 2.88 -6.25 -55.36
C PRO A 224 2.81 -6.73 -56.83
N GLN A 225 1.84 -7.58 -57.21
CA GLN A 225 0.98 -7.39 -58.40
C GLN A 225 -0.25 -8.31 -58.35
N GLU A 226 -1.39 -7.74 -58.75
CA GLU A 226 -2.71 -8.36 -58.87
C GLU A 226 -2.80 -9.29 -60.09
N LEU A 227 -3.61 -10.35 -60.01
CA LEU A 227 -4.77 -10.64 -60.88
C LEU A 227 -5.27 -12.07 -60.64
N ALA A 228 -6.48 -12.20 -60.07
CA ALA A 228 -7.54 -13.14 -60.47
C ALA A 228 -8.70 -13.03 -59.47
#